data_AF-A0A117L9J7-F1
#
_entry.id   AF-A0A117L9J7-F1
#
_cell.length_a   1.000
_cell.length_b   1.000
_cell.length_c   1.000
_cell.angle_alpha   90.00
_cell.angle_beta   90.00
_cell.angle_gamma   90.00
#
_symmetry.space_group_name_H-M   'P 1'
#
loop_
_entity.id
_entity.type
_entity.pdbx_description
1 polymer ?
#
loop_
_entity_poly.entity_id
_entity_poly.type
_entity_poly.pdbx_seq_one_letter_code
_entity_poly.pdbx_strand_id
1 'polypeptide(L)'
;MKRNVWLLAIFALLMFLTNGCVNAGKSSKETPKMKSASYTGQKLYIYAPTSLKKPMDEVIFSFEKKTGAKVIPNYGASGELYSQIKSGQPCDIYFSADWLYVDKLKSDDMLKTSQKFLEDVVVLIVSEKGKNKVQKVDDLLKPNVVVGVADPKAPIGVYTETALKKNEIVG
;
A
#
# COMPACT_ATOMS: atom_id res chain seq x y z
N MET A 1 43.47 59.42 25.56
CA MET A 1 42.13 59.54 24.98
C MET A 1 41.35 58.24 25.23
N LYS A 2 40.27 58.37 26.01
CA LYS A 2 39.04 57.55 26.21
C LYS A 2 39.16 56.00 26.19
N ARG A 3 39.23 55.27 27.33
CA ARG A 3 38.30 54.98 28.47
C ARG A 3 37.27 53.86 28.23
N ASN A 4 37.45 52.78 28.99
CA ASN A 4 36.51 51.77 29.46
C ASN A 4 35.08 52.32 29.70
N VAL A 5 34.07 51.78 29.01
CA VAL A 5 32.64 52.10 29.27
C VAL A 5 31.69 50.90 29.18
N TRP A 6 32.04 49.73 28.63
CA TRP A 6 31.04 48.66 28.45
C TRP A 6 30.91 47.62 29.58
N LEU A 7 31.66 47.78 30.68
CA LEU A 7 31.52 46.99 31.91
C LEU A 7 30.38 47.47 32.85
N LEU A 8 29.50 48.39 32.40
CA LEU A 8 28.49 49.04 33.23
C LEU A 8 27.03 48.85 32.75
N ALA A 9 26.70 47.70 32.16
CA ALA A 9 25.32 47.35 31.82
C ALA A 9 24.87 45.97 32.34
N ILE A 10 25.53 45.48 33.41
CA ILE A 10 25.13 44.27 34.15
C ILE A 10 24.43 44.60 35.48
N PHE A 11 24.35 45.88 35.89
CA PHE A 11 23.90 46.21 37.24
C PHE A 11 22.99 47.44 37.29
N ALA A 12 21.86 47.38 36.59
CA ALA A 12 20.74 48.24 36.89
C ALA A 12 19.43 47.49 36.67
N LEU A 13 18.73 47.30 37.78
CA LEU A 13 17.29 47.03 37.86
C LEU A 13 16.83 45.57 37.72
N LEU A 14 17.28 44.76 38.70
CA LEU A 14 16.34 43.99 39.51
C LEU A 14 15.27 44.96 40.06
N MET A 15 14.04 44.84 39.57
CA MET A 15 12.75 45.16 40.22
C MET A 15 11.72 45.41 39.11
N PHE A 16 10.90 44.42 38.77
CA PHE A 16 9.45 44.60 38.70
C PHE A 16 8.80 43.22 38.81
N LEU A 17 8.14 43.06 39.95
CA LEU A 17 7.36 41.91 40.36
C LEU A 17 6.14 41.70 39.45
N THR A 18 5.78 40.43 39.32
CA THR A 18 4.41 39.90 39.23
C THR A 18 3.42 40.58 38.27
N ASN A 19 3.07 39.85 37.21
CA ASN A 19 1.68 39.67 36.84
C ASN A 19 1.48 38.24 36.35
N GLY A 20 0.95 37.41 37.26
CA GLY A 20 0.34 36.14 36.89
C GLY A 20 -0.95 36.42 36.14
N CYS A 21 -1.07 35.86 34.95
CA CYS A 21 -2.35 35.54 34.35
C CYS A 21 -2.32 34.05 34.02
N VAL A 22 -2.84 33.25 34.96
CA VAL A 22 -3.38 31.92 34.67
C VAL A 22 -4.54 32.15 33.72
N ASN A 23 -4.34 31.82 32.45
CA ASN A 23 -5.44 31.70 31.52
C ASN A 23 -5.92 30.24 31.61
N ALA A 24 -7.08 30.04 32.22
CA ALA A 24 -7.82 28.79 32.19
C ALA A 24 -8.35 28.56 30.76
N GLY A 25 -7.44 28.22 29.85
CA GLY A 25 -7.75 27.77 28.51
C GLY A 25 -8.28 26.35 28.57
N LYS A 26 -9.61 26.21 28.47
CA LYS A 26 -10.31 24.94 28.28
C LYS A 26 -9.55 24.08 27.27
N SER A 27 -9.04 22.94 27.73
CA SER A 27 -8.62 21.84 26.86
C SER A 27 -9.86 21.24 26.19
N SER A 28 -10.39 21.93 25.18
CA SER A 28 -11.16 21.25 24.16
C SER A 28 -10.18 20.36 23.41
N LYS A 29 -10.29 19.05 23.62
CA LYS A 29 -9.82 18.05 22.66
C LYS A 29 -10.51 18.38 21.33
N GLU A 30 -9.89 19.22 20.51
CA GLU A 30 -10.22 19.29 19.10
C GLU A 30 -9.70 17.99 18.50
N THR A 31 -10.63 17.04 18.33
CA THR A 31 -10.47 15.98 17.33
C THR A 31 -10.01 16.67 16.05
N PRO A 32 -8.89 16.27 15.42
CA PRO A 32 -8.46 16.90 14.19
C PRO A 32 -9.58 16.76 13.16
N LYS A 33 -10.32 17.84 12.92
CA LYS A 33 -11.23 17.93 11.78
C LYS A 33 -10.32 17.93 10.57
N MET A 34 -10.08 16.74 10.04
CA MET A 34 -9.41 16.52 8.77
C MET A 34 -10.14 17.38 7.74
N LYS A 35 -9.56 18.54 7.39
CA LYS A 35 -10.05 19.37 6.29
C LYS A 35 -10.25 18.41 5.12
N SER A 36 -11.44 18.35 4.54
CA SER A 36 -11.68 17.56 3.33
C SER A 36 -10.74 18.10 2.26
N ALA A 37 -9.62 17.40 2.05
CA ALA A 37 -8.68 17.78 1.02
C ALA A 37 -9.40 17.63 -0.32
N SER A 38 -9.57 18.76 -1.01
CA SER A 38 -10.12 18.81 -2.36
C SER A 38 -8.98 18.59 -3.34
N TYR A 39 -9.09 17.54 -4.15
CA TYR A 39 -8.14 17.18 -5.19
C TYR A 39 -8.77 17.30 -6.59
N THR A 40 -9.83 18.12 -6.73
CA THR A 40 -10.54 18.33 -7.99
C THR A 40 -9.59 18.64 -9.15
N GLY A 41 -9.72 17.88 -10.23
CA GLY A 41 -8.90 18.03 -11.44
C GLY A 41 -7.53 17.35 -11.38
N GLN A 42 -7.12 16.80 -10.24
CA GLN A 42 -5.89 16.02 -10.12
C GLN A 42 -6.13 14.57 -10.58
N LYS A 43 -5.10 13.98 -11.19
CA LYS A 43 -5.09 12.58 -11.60
C LYS A 43 -4.19 11.78 -10.66
N LEU A 44 -4.63 10.59 -10.29
CA LEU A 44 -3.86 9.62 -9.50
C LEU A 44 -3.77 8.32 -10.28
N TYR A 45 -2.57 7.93 -10.72
CA TYR A 45 -2.32 6.70 -11.45
C TYR A 45 -2.03 5.57 -10.47
N ILE A 46 -2.85 4.52 -10.49
CA ILE A 46 -2.67 3.36 -9.60
C ILE A 46 -2.49 2.09 -10.41
N TYR A 47 -1.52 1.27 -10.02
CA TYR A 47 -1.24 -0.02 -10.64
C TYR A 47 -1.55 -1.09 -9.61
N ALA A 48 -2.47 -2.00 -9.89
CA ALA A 48 -2.91 -3.00 -8.92
C ALA A 48 -3.12 -4.39 -9.53
N PRO A 49 -2.94 -5.48 -8.75
CA PRO A 49 -3.18 -6.83 -9.24
C PRO A 49 -4.65 -7.01 -9.63
N THR A 50 -4.91 -7.82 -10.65
CA THR A 50 -6.28 -8.16 -11.08
C THR A 50 -7.13 -8.72 -9.94
N SER A 51 -6.53 -9.45 -8.99
CA SER A 51 -7.23 -9.98 -7.80
C SER A 51 -7.80 -8.87 -6.90
N LEU A 52 -7.23 -7.66 -6.91
CA LEU A 52 -7.71 -6.51 -6.15
C LEU A 52 -8.76 -5.68 -6.89
N LYS A 53 -9.09 -5.98 -8.15
CA LYS A 53 -9.93 -5.11 -8.97
C LYS A 53 -11.26 -4.77 -8.31
N LYS A 54 -12.00 -5.78 -7.85
CA LYS A 54 -13.33 -5.58 -7.25
C LYS A 54 -13.29 -4.67 -6.00
N PRO A 55 -12.51 -4.99 -4.95
CA PRO A 55 -12.43 -4.10 -3.79
C PRO A 55 -11.80 -2.73 -4.13
N MET A 56 -10.85 -2.68 -5.06
CA MET A 56 -10.21 -1.43 -5.45
C MET A 56 -11.20 -0.50 -6.18
N ASP A 57 -12.06 -1.01 -7.06
CA ASP A 57 -13.07 -0.20 -7.75
C ASP A 57 -14.03 0.48 -6.74
N GLU A 58 -14.40 -0.20 -5.65
CA GLU A 58 -15.21 0.37 -4.56
C GLU A 58 -14.47 1.48 -3.78
N VAL A 59 -13.18 1.27 -3.52
CA VAL A 59 -12.31 2.26 -2.87
C VAL A 59 -12.13 3.49 -3.76
N ILE A 60 -11.86 3.29 -5.05
CA ILE A 60 -11.72 4.35 -6.05
C ILE A 60 -12.99 5.19 -6.07
N PHE A 61 -14.16 4.57 -6.24
CA PHE A 61 -15.44 5.29 -6.27
C PHE A 61 -15.63 6.17 -5.03
N SER A 62 -15.36 5.61 -3.86
CA SER A 62 -15.49 6.32 -2.59
C SER A 62 -14.48 7.48 -2.48
N PHE A 63 -13.24 7.27 -2.93
CA PHE A 63 -12.18 8.29 -2.91
C PHE A 63 -12.47 9.43 -3.87
N GLU A 64 -12.85 9.14 -5.12
CA GLU A 64 -13.21 10.15 -6.13
C GLU A 64 -14.41 10.98 -5.64
N LYS A 65 -15.46 10.35 -5.11
CA LYS A 65 -16.64 11.04 -4.56
C LYS A 65 -16.28 11.97 -3.40
N LYS A 66 -15.36 11.55 -2.52
CA LYS A 66 -14.97 12.31 -1.33
C LYS A 66 -14.05 13.48 -1.64
N THR A 67 -13.20 13.36 -2.65
CA THR A 67 -12.09 14.28 -2.87
C THR A 67 -12.16 15.08 -4.17
N GLY A 68 -12.93 14.61 -5.16
CA GLY A 68 -12.97 15.18 -6.51
C GLY A 68 -11.78 14.82 -7.40
N ALA A 69 -10.78 14.09 -6.90
CA ALA A 69 -9.70 13.57 -7.75
C ALA A 69 -10.22 12.54 -8.75
N LYS A 70 -9.48 12.35 -9.86
CA LYS A 70 -9.69 11.27 -10.81
C LYS A 70 -8.62 10.20 -10.64
N VAL A 71 -9.03 8.97 -10.34
CA VAL A 71 -8.14 7.82 -10.30
C VAL A 71 -8.11 7.14 -11.67
N ILE A 72 -6.91 6.77 -12.11
CA ILE A 72 -6.64 6.08 -13.36
C ILE A 72 -6.02 4.72 -13.00
N PRO A 73 -6.85 3.67 -12.85
CA PRO A 73 -6.34 2.36 -12.50
C PRO A 73 -5.79 1.62 -13.73
N ASN A 74 -4.71 0.89 -13.51
CA ASN A 74 -4.19 -0.14 -14.40
C ASN A 74 -4.15 -1.47 -13.64
N TYR A 75 -4.89 -2.46 -14.15
CA TYR A 75 -4.99 -3.78 -13.53
C TYR A 75 -4.23 -4.82 -14.36
N GLY A 76 -3.39 -5.62 -13.71
CA GLY A 76 -2.60 -6.64 -14.40
C GLY A 76 -1.84 -7.55 -13.46
N ALA A 77 -1.00 -8.45 -14.00
CA ALA A 77 -0.10 -9.25 -13.18
C ALA A 77 0.99 -8.35 -12.57
N SER A 78 1.38 -8.57 -11.32
CA SER A 78 2.33 -7.69 -10.61
C SER A 78 3.65 -7.49 -11.37
N GLY A 79 4.19 -8.54 -12.00
CA GLY A 79 5.43 -8.43 -12.79
C GLY A 79 5.28 -7.69 -14.11
N GLU A 80 4.12 -7.80 -14.75
CA GLU A 80 3.80 -7.03 -15.95
C GLU A 80 3.71 -5.54 -15.60
N LEU A 81 2.97 -5.20 -14.53
CA LEU A 81 2.83 -3.85 -14.03
C LEU A 81 4.20 -3.25 -13.63
N TYR A 82 5.06 -4.03 -12.95
CA TYR A 82 6.44 -3.63 -12.67
C TYR A 82 7.21 -3.30 -13.96
N SER A 83 7.09 -4.14 -14.99
CA SER A 83 7.78 -3.92 -16.27
C SER A 83 7.30 -2.63 -16.98
N GLN A 84 6.01 -2.33 -16.87
CA GLN A 84 5.44 -1.08 -17.38
C GLN A 84 5.96 0.15 -16.61
N ILE A 85 6.01 0.09 -15.27
CA ILE A 85 6.58 1.13 -14.42
C ILE A 85 8.05 1.38 -14.80
N LYS A 86 8.85 0.31 -14.92
CA LYS A 86 10.26 0.38 -15.34
C LYS A 86 10.44 1.01 -16.72
N SER A 87 9.46 0.83 -17.60
CA SER A 87 9.44 1.42 -18.95
C SER A 87 8.99 2.88 -18.96
N GLY A 88 8.80 3.52 -17.80
CA GLY A 88 8.46 4.93 -17.67
C GLY A 88 6.97 5.24 -17.75
N GLN A 89 6.10 4.24 -17.65
CA GLN A 89 4.66 4.50 -17.58
C GLN A 89 4.31 5.21 -16.25
N PRO A 90 3.37 6.18 -16.27
CA PRO A 90 3.01 6.94 -15.08
C PRO A 90 2.33 6.03 -14.04
N CYS A 91 2.87 6.03 -12.83
CA CYS A 91 2.34 5.29 -11.69
C CYS A 91 2.69 6.02 -10.39
N ASP A 92 1.67 6.43 -9.63
CA ASP A 92 1.83 7.09 -8.33
C ASP A 92 1.79 6.08 -7.17
N ILE A 93 0.95 5.04 -7.29
CA ILE A 93 0.79 3.99 -6.28
C ILE A 93 0.79 2.62 -6.95
N TYR A 94 1.73 1.76 -6.54
CA TYR A 94 1.82 0.39 -6.99
C TYR A 94 1.43 -0.57 -5.87
N PHE A 95 0.44 -1.41 -6.13
CA PHE A 95 0.08 -2.56 -5.31
C PHE A 95 0.64 -3.82 -5.97
N SER A 96 1.31 -4.66 -5.17
CA SER A 96 1.87 -5.92 -5.65
C SER A 96 1.33 -7.10 -4.86
N ALA A 97 1.09 -8.21 -5.56
CA ALA A 97 0.75 -9.51 -4.96
C ALA A 97 2.00 -10.30 -4.54
N ASP A 98 3.20 -9.82 -4.89
CA ASP A 98 4.47 -10.41 -4.48
C ASP A 98 5.46 -9.31 -4.13
N TRP A 99 6.00 -9.39 -2.91
CA TRP A 99 6.94 -8.42 -2.39
C TRP A 99 8.24 -8.35 -3.21
N LEU A 100 8.56 -9.40 -3.96
CA LEU A 100 9.67 -9.42 -4.93
C LEU A 100 9.67 -8.19 -5.84
N TYR A 101 8.51 -7.76 -6.35
CA TYR A 101 8.44 -6.62 -7.27
C TYR A 101 8.57 -5.28 -6.56
N VAL A 102 8.19 -5.20 -5.28
CA VAL A 102 8.44 -4.02 -4.44
C VAL A 102 9.94 -3.88 -4.18
N ASP A 103 10.63 -4.98 -3.87
CA ASP A 103 12.08 -4.99 -3.68
C ASP A 103 12.84 -4.65 -4.98
N LYS A 104 12.33 -5.08 -6.14
CA LYS A 104 12.88 -4.67 -7.44
C LYS A 104 12.75 -3.17 -7.68
N LEU A 105 11.58 -2.57 -7.45
CA LEU A 105 11.41 -1.11 -7.56
C LEU A 105 12.32 -0.35 -6.60
N LYS A 106 12.54 -0.87 -5.39
CA LYS A 106 13.50 -0.31 -4.44
C LYS A 106 14.94 -0.36 -4.97
N SER A 107 15.33 -1.50 -5.55
CA SER A 107 16.67 -1.71 -6.11
C SER A 107 16.92 -0.86 -7.35
N ASP A 108 15.87 -0.58 -8.12
CA ASP A 108 15.89 0.31 -9.28
C ASP A 108 15.82 1.81 -8.90
N ASP A 109 15.82 2.17 -7.60
CA ASP A 109 15.65 3.55 -7.07
C ASP A 109 14.34 4.25 -7.53
N MET A 110 13.30 3.46 -7.78
CA MET A 110 11.98 3.91 -8.25
C MET A 110 10.91 3.93 -7.15
N LEU A 111 11.30 3.72 -5.88
CA LEU A 111 10.38 3.56 -4.76
C LEU A 111 10.71 4.52 -3.62
N LYS A 112 9.75 5.39 -3.27
CA LYS A 112 9.92 6.33 -2.15
C LYS A 112 9.69 5.68 -0.79
N THR A 113 8.59 4.97 -0.62
CA THR A 113 8.22 4.25 0.60
C THR A 113 7.41 3.00 0.24
N SER A 114 7.38 2.02 1.15
CA SER A 114 6.54 0.84 1.01
C SER A 114 6.04 0.34 2.37
N GLN A 115 4.93 -0.38 2.34
CA GLN A 115 4.32 -1.00 3.51
C GLN A 115 3.60 -2.29 3.12
N LYS A 116 3.67 -3.30 4.00
CA LYS A 116 2.82 -4.49 3.92
C LYS A 116 1.53 -4.22 4.68
N PHE A 117 0.39 -4.38 4.02
CA PHE A 117 -0.91 -4.12 4.64
C PHE A 117 -2.01 -5.09 4.18
N LEU A 118 -1.70 -6.02 3.28
CA LEU A 118 -2.60 -7.06 2.80
C LEU A 118 -1.92 -8.42 2.94
N GLU A 119 -2.72 -9.42 3.27
CA GLU A 119 -2.35 -10.84 3.28
C GLU A 119 -3.35 -11.59 2.40
N ASP A 120 -2.87 -12.65 1.76
CA ASP A 120 -3.70 -13.54 0.94
C ASP A 120 -3.32 -14.98 1.26
N VAL A 121 -4.26 -15.91 1.07
CA VAL A 121 -4.05 -17.33 1.34
C VAL A 121 -4.36 -18.11 0.07
N VAL A 122 -3.39 -18.91 -0.37
CA VAL A 122 -3.60 -19.81 -1.50
C VAL A 122 -4.55 -20.93 -1.07
N VAL A 123 -5.65 -21.06 -1.79
CA VAL A 123 -6.66 -22.08 -1.56
C VAL A 123 -6.92 -22.91 -2.81
N LEU A 124 -7.26 -24.18 -2.62
CA LEU A 124 -7.79 -25.02 -3.68
C LEU A 124 -9.30 -24.81 -3.78
N ILE A 125 -9.77 -24.39 -4.95
CA ILE A 125 -11.21 -24.26 -5.24
C ILE A 125 -11.63 -25.43 -6.13
N VAL A 126 -12.69 -26.12 -5.74
CA VAL A 126 -13.23 -27.26 -6.49
C VAL A 126 -14.53 -26.84 -7.16
N SER A 127 -14.63 -27.05 -8.48
CA SER A 127 -15.88 -26.79 -9.22
C SER A 127 -17.00 -27.72 -8.79
N GLU A 128 -18.25 -27.35 -9.05
CA GLU A 128 -19.41 -28.23 -8.78
C GLU A 128 -19.27 -29.62 -9.42
N LYS A 129 -18.74 -29.69 -10.65
CA LYS A 129 -18.46 -30.97 -11.34
C LYS A 129 -17.35 -31.79 -10.68
N GLY A 130 -16.42 -31.12 -9.99
CA GLY A 130 -15.30 -31.73 -9.29
C GLY A 130 -15.61 -32.14 -7.85
N LYS A 131 -16.72 -31.67 -7.27
CA LYS A 131 -17.05 -31.84 -5.85
C LYS A 131 -17.00 -33.30 -5.38
N ASN A 132 -17.49 -34.23 -6.18
CA ASN A 132 -17.48 -35.66 -5.85
C ASN A 132 -16.19 -36.39 -6.26
N LYS A 133 -15.24 -35.69 -6.91
CA LYS A 133 -13.99 -36.27 -7.41
C LYS A 133 -12.79 -35.88 -6.54
N VAL A 134 -12.82 -34.67 -5.98
CA VAL A 134 -11.73 -34.07 -5.19
C VAL A 134 -12.23 -33.82 -3.77
N GLN A 135 -11.71 -34.61 -2.83
CA GLN A 135 -11.97 -34.55 -1.39
C GLN A 135 -10.69 -34.28 -0.60
N LYS A 136 -9.53 -34.64 -1.16
CA LYS A 136 -8.19 -34.37 -0.62
C LYS A 136 -7.22 -33.97 -1.74
N VAL A 137 -6.06 -33.43 -1.36
CA VAL A 137 -5.06 -32.91 -2.31
C VAL A 137 -4.55 -34.00 -3.26
N ASP A 138 -4.35 -35.24 -2.80
CA ASP A 138 -3.93 -36.36 -3.66
C ASP A 138 -4.91 -36.66 -4.80
N ASP A 139 -6.19 -36.30 -4.63
CA ASP A 139 -7.20 -36.54 -5.66
C ASP A 139 -6.94 -35.73 -6.93
N LEU A 140 -6.08 -34.70 -6.87
CA LEU A 140 -5.61 -33.95 -8.02
C LEU A 140 -4.84 -34.80 -9.03
N LEU A 141 -4.30 -35.96 -8.60
CA LEU A 141 -3.58 -36.91 -9.46
C LEU A 141 -4.50 -37.88 -10.20
N LYS A 142 -5.82 -37.89 -9.91
CA LYS A 142 -6.76 -38.82 -10.54
C LYS A 142 -6.90 -38.51 -12.04
N PRO A 143 -6.97 -39.53 -12.92
CA PRO A 143 -7.00 -39.33 -14.37
C PRO A 143 -8.27 -38.61 -14.87
N ASN A 144 -9.32 -38.53 -14.06
CA ASN A 144 -10.58 -37.86 -14.39
C ASN A 144 -10.75 -36.47 -13.73
N VAL A 145 -9.64 -35.93 -13.20
CA VAL A 145 -9.53 -34.59 -12.61
C VAL A 145 -8.64 -33.72 -13.50
N VAL A 146 -9.08 -32.49 -13.74
CA VAL A 146 -8.32 -31.48 -14.48
C VAL A 146 -8.02 -30.33 -13.52
N VAL A 147 -6.74 -29.96 -13.42
CA VAL A 147 -6.28 -28.88 -12.55
C VAL A 147 -6.01 -27.64 -13.39
N GLY A 148 -6.74 -26.55 -13.12
CA GLY A 148 -6.45 -25.25 -13.70
C GLY A 148 -5.46 -24.50 -12.82
N VAL A 149 -4.37 -24.01 -13.41
CA VAL A 149 -3.37 -23.17 -12.73
C VAL A 149 -3.14 -21.89 -13.53
N ALA A 150 -2.69 -20.83 -12.86
CA ALA A 150 -2.33 -19.58 -13.52
C ALA A 150 -0.99 -19.70 -14.26
N ASP A 151 -0.65 -18.70 -15.08
CA ASP A 151 0.68 -18.56 -15.69
C ASP A 151 1.77 -18.64 -14.60
N PRO A 152 2.80 -19.50 -14.74
CA PRO A 152 3.85 -19.68 -13.74
C PRO A 152 4.69 -18.43 -13.47
N LYS A 153 4.62 -17.41 -14.33
CA LYS A 153 5.29 -16.11 -14.14
C LYS A 153 4.44 -15.13 -13.32
N ALA A 154 3.14 -15.37 -13.18
CA ALA A 154 2.29 -14.58 -12.29
C ALA A 154 2.52 -15.02 -10.83
N PRO A 155 2.41 -14.11 -9.85
CA PRO A 155 2.58 -14.45 -8.43
C PRO A 155 1.78 -15.68 -7.97
N ILE A 156 0.49 -15.73 -8.29
CA ILE A 156 -0.35 -16.87 -7.93
C ILE A 156 0.11 -18.17 -8.59
N GLY A 157 0.65 -18.12 -9.82
CA GLY A 157 1.23 -19.29 -10.49
C GLY A 157 2.47 -19.82 -9.75
N VAL A 158 3.40 -18.92 -9.36
CA VAL A 158 4.57 -19.26 -8.54
C VAL A 158 4.16 -19.90 -7.22
N TYR A 159 3.17 -19.30 -6.53
CA TYR A 159 2.69 -19.83 -5.25
C TYR A 159 1.96 -21.16 -5.42
N THR A 160 1.17 -21.34 -6.48
CA THR A 160 0.52 -22.62 -6.80
C THR A 160 1.55 -23.70 -7.07
N GLU A 161 2.58 -23.44 -7.88
CA GLU A 161 3.64 -24.42 -8.17
C GLU A 161 4.38 -24.82 -6.88
N THR A 162 4.73 -23.83 -6.05
CA THR A 162 5.35 -24.07 -4.74
C THR A 162 4.48 -24.94 -3.84
N ALA A 163 3.17 -24.67 -3.79
CA ALA A 163 2.22 -25.44 -3.01
C ALA A 163 2.08 -26.88 -3.54
N LEU A 164 1.99 -27.06 -4.86
CA LEU A 164 1.86 -28.38 -5.47
C LEU A 164 3.13 -29.23 -5.27
N LYS A 165 4.33 -28.64 -5.39
CA LYS A 165 5.61 -29.32 -5.10
C LYS A 165 5.69 -29.77 -3.65
N LYS A 166 5.33 -28.88 -2.71
CA LYS A 166 5.32 -29.20 -1.28
C LYS A 166 4.37 -30.36 -0.93
N ASN A 167 3.30 -30.55 -1.70
CA ASN A 167 2.34 -31.64 -1.52
C ASN A 167 2.60 -32.82 -2.47
N GLU A 168 3.77 -32.88 -3.12
CA GLU A 168 4.17 -33.99 -4.00
C GLU A 168 3.20 -34.25 -5.18
N ILE A 169 2.45 -33.21 -5.59
CA ILE A 169 1.52 -33.30 -6.73
C ILE A 169 2.25 -33.07 -8.06
N VAL A 170 3.33 -32.30 -8.04
CA VAL A 170 4.19 -32.05 -9.21
C VAL A 170 5.66 -32.14 -8.78
N GLY A 171 6.53 -32.60 -9.69
CA GLY A 171 7.98 -32.68 -9.51
C GLY A 171 8.70 -31.35 -9.72
#